data_AF-A0A7X8X292-F1
#
_entry.id   AF-A0A7X8X292-F1
#
_cell.length_a   1.000
_cell.length_b   1.000
_cell.length_c   1.000
_cell.angle_alpha   90.00
_cell.angle_beta   90.00
_cell.angle_gamma   90.00
#
_symmetry.space_group_name_H-M   'P 1'
#
loop_
_entity.id
_entity.type
_entity.pdbx_description
1 polymer ?
#
loop_
_entity_poly.entity_id
_entity_poly.type
_entity_poly.pdbx_seq_one_letter_code
_entity_poly.pdbx_strand_id
1 'polypeptide(L)' 'MTNELRKERNNLLNQYLKAGVKERISILVKIMDIDEKLEDSSGTYKSNNIKDEKIAR' A
#
# COMPACT_ATOMS: atom_id res chain seq x y z
N MET A 1 -9.45 -13.85 -4.23
CA MET A 1 -9.38 -12.54 -3.56
C MET A 1 -8.03 -11.84 -3.75
N THR A 2 -6.91 -12.35 -3.22
CA THR A 2 -5.58 -11.68 -3.32
C THR A 2 -5.08 -11.43 -4.76
N ASN A 3 -5.38 -12.34 -5.70
CA ASN A 3 -4.95 -12.18 -7.09
C ASN A 3 -5.73 -11.10 -7.86
N GLU A 4 -6.99 -10.85 -7.51
CA GLU A 4 -7.80 -9.81 -8.15
C GLU A 4 -7.34 -8.42 -7.71
N LEU A 5 -7.07 -8.24 -6.41
CA LEU A 5 -6.49 -7.03 -5.85
C LEU A 5 -5.11 -6.70 -6.47
N ARG A 6 -4.24 -7.71 -6.64
CA ARG A 6 -2.95 -7.51 -7.32
C ARG A 6 -3.11 -7.08 -8.78
N LYS A 7 -4.10 -7.63 -9.49
CA LYS A 7 -4.40 -7.25 -10.88
C LYS A 7 -4.93 -5.82 -10.96
N GLU A 8 -5.80 -5.44 -10.03
CA GLU A 8 -6.35 -4.08 -9.92
C GLU A 8 -5.26 -3.06 -9.60
N ARG A 9 -4.40 -3.33 -8.61
CA ARG A 9 -3.24 -2.50 -8.29
C ARG A 9 -2.33 -2.29 -9.50
N ASN A 10 -2.01 -3.34 -10.23
CA ASN A 10 -1.17 -3.24 -11.44
C ASN A 10 -1.86 -2.43 -12.55
N ASN A 11 -3.18 -2.53 -12.68
CA ASN A 11 -3.94 -1.70 -13.60
C ASN A 11 -3.90 -0.21 -13.20
N LEU A 12 -4.02 0.08 -11.90
CA LEU A 12 -3.89 1.45 -11.38
C LEU A 12 -2.47 2.01 -11.56
N LEU A 13 -1.42 1.20 -11.38
CA LEU A 13 -0.05 1.62 -11.69
C LEU A 13 0.11 1.97 -13.17
N ASN A 14 -0.49 1.21 -14.08
CA ASN A 14 -0.50 1.54 -15.50
C ASN A 14 -1.26 2.84 -15.81
N GLN A 15 -2.36 3.09 -15.10
CA GLN A 15 -3.09 4.35 -15.21
C GLN A 15 -2.26 5.51 -14.67
N TYR A 16 -1.58 5.34 -13.54
CA TYR A 16 -0.72 6.36 -12.92
C TYR A 16 0.40 6.82 -13.88
N LEU A 17 1.03 5.88 -14.59
CA LEU A 17 2.07 6.19 -15.59
C LEU A 17 1.55 7.06 -16.74
N LYS A 18 0.27 6.90 -17.10
CA LYS A 18 -0.38 7.64 -18.20
C LYS A 18 -1.15 8.88 -17.73
N ALA A 19 -1.37 9.02 -16.43
CA ALA A 19 -2.19 10.05 -15.81
C ALA A 19 -1.47 11.40 -15.74
N GLY A 20 -2.25 12.48 -15.90
CA GLY A 20 -1.80 13.83 -15.62
C GLY A 20 -1.57 14.07 -14.13
N VAL A 21 -0.83 15.13 -13.79
CA VAL A 21 -0.43 15.44 -12.40
C VAL A 21 -1.61 15.48 -11.43
N LYS A 22 -2.76 16.01 -11.86
CA LYS A 22 -3.97 16.11 -11.03
C LYS A 22 -4.61 14.76 -10.71
N GLU A 23 -4.49 13.78 -11.61
CA GLU A 23 -5.12 12.46 -11.49
C GLU A 23 -4.23 11.48 -10.74
N ARG A 24 -2.91 11.70 -10.76
CA ARG A 24 -1.93 10.85 -10.08
C ARG A 24 -2.19 10.68 -8.58
N ILE A 25 -2.62 11.73 -7.89
CA ILE A 25 -2.90 11.69 -6.45
C ILE A 25 -4.08 10.75 -6.15
N SER A 26 -5.17 10.85 -6.91
CA SER A 26 -6.35 9.99 -6.66
C SER A 26 -6.07 8.53 -6.99
N ILE A 27 -5.19 8.25 -7.97
CA ILE A 27 -4.75 6.90 -8.30
C ILE A 27 -3.85 6.34 -7.18
N LEU A 28 -2.94 7.15 -6.62
CA LEU A 28 -2.08 6.73 -5.51
C LEU A 28 -2.88 6.35 -4.26
N VAL A 29 -3.89 7.15 -3.89
CA VAL A 29 -4.76 6.84 -2.74
C VAL A 29 -5.41 5.46 -2.92
N LYS A 30 -5.95 5.17 -4.11
CA LYS A 30 -6.56 3.86 -4.41
C LYS A 30 -5.56 2.71 -4.35
N ILE A 31 -4.30 2.93 -4.76
CA ILE A 31 -3.24 1.93 -4.66
C ILE A 31 -2.93 1.62 -3.20
N MET A 32 -2.84 2.66 -2.36
CA MET A 32 -2.60 2.49 -0.92
C MET A 32 -3.71 1.69 -0.23
N ASP A 33 -4.98 1.97 -0.54
CA ASP A 33 -6.11 1.20 -0.01
C ASP A 33 -6.05 -0.30 -0.40
N ILE A 34 -5.53 -0.61 -1.59
CA ILE A 34 -5.35 -1.99 -2.04
C ILE A 34 -4.17 -2.64 -1.32
N ASP A 35 -3.06 -1.91 -1.16
CA ASP A 35 -1.89 -2.42 -0.45
C ASP A 35 -2.22 -2.72 1.02
N GLU A 36 -3.01 -1.86 1.70
CA GLU A 36 -3.51 -2.12 3.06
C GLU A 36 -4.35 -3.42 3.12
N LYS A 37 -5.30 -3.60 2.20
CA LYS A 37 -6.11 -4.83 2.12
C LYS A 37 -5.28 -6.08 1.81
N LEU A 38 -4.21 -5.93 1.02
CA LEU A 38 -3.28 -7.02 0.72
C LEU A 38 -2.43 -7.38 1.96
N GLU A 39 -1.98 -6.39 2.73
CA GLU A 39 -1.24 -6.59 3.97
C GLU A 39 -2.10 -7.29 5.03
N ASP A 40 -3.33 -6.83 5.25
CA ASP A 40 -4.30 -7.48 6.14
C ASP A 40 -4.61 -8.93 5.71
N SER A 41 -4.73 -9.16 4.41
CA SER A 41 -4.98 -10.51 3.86
C SER A 41 -3.76 -11.43 3.92
N SER A 42 -2.55 -10.88 4.10
CA SER A 42 -1.30 -11.64 4.14
C SER A 42 -0.90 -12.10 5.55
N GLY A 43 -1.55 -11.57 6.60
CA GLY A 43 -1.26 -11.91 7.99
C GLY A 43 0.12 -11.43 8.48
N THR A 44 0.96 -10.85 7.61
CA THR A 44 2.21 -10.22 8.00
C THR A 44 1.98 -8.75 8.27
N TYR A 45 1.26 -8.44 9.36
CA TYR A 45 1.36 -7.14 10.00
C TYR A 45 2.81 -6.99 10.44
N LYS A 46 3.63 -6.25 9.68
CA LYS A 46 4.94 -5.81 10.18
C LYS A 46 4.65 -4.78 11.27
N SER A 47 4.33 -5.28 12.47
CA SER A 47 4.53 -4.53 13.69
C SER A 47 6.00 -4.16 13.70
N ASN A 48 6.29 -2.92 13.29
CA ASN A 48 7.50 -2.26 13.70
C ASN A 48 7.40 -2.16 15.21
N ASN A 49 7.80 -3.22 15.91
CA ASN A 49 8.25 -3.15 17.29
C ASN A 49 9.47 -2.22 17.26
N ILE A 50 9.21 -0.92 17.25
CA ILE A 50 10.11 0.07 17.83
C ILE A 50 10.22 -0.39 19.28
N LYS A 51 11.21 -1.26 19.53
CA LYS A 51 11.68 -1.50 20.89
C LYS A 51 12.16 -0.13 21.32
N ASP A 52 11.34 0.53 22.13
CA ASP A 52 11.71 1.67 22.94
C ASP A 52 12.83 1.16 23.85
N GLU A 53 14.05 1.20 23.31
CA GLU A 53 15.25 0.87 24.06
C GLU A 53 15.38 2.02 25.04
N LYS A 54 14.84 1.80 26.25
CA LYS A 54 15.03 2.69 27.39
C LYS A 54 16.53 3.02 27.44
N ILE A 55 16.88 4.24 27.07
CA ILE A 55 18.18 4.80 27.39
C ILE A 55 18.18 4.92 28.91
N ALA A 56 18.68 3.88 29.57
CA ALA A 56 19.07 3.96 30.97
C ALA A 56 20.22 4.97 31.03
N ARG A 57 19.96 6.11 31.68
CA ARG A 57 20.99 7.04 32.15
C ARG A 57 21.40 6.67 33.56
#